data_AF-A0A4E0RVU1-F1
#
_entry.id   AF-A0A4E0RVU1-F1
#
_cell.length_a   1.000
_cell.length_b   1.000
_cell.length_c   1.000
_cell.angle_alpha   90.00
_cell.angle_beta   90.00
_cell.angle_gamma   90.00
#
_symmetry.space_group_name_H-M   'P 1'
#
loop_
_entity.id
_entity.type
_entity.pdbx_description
1 polymer ?
#
loop_
_entity_poly.entity_id
_entity_poly.type
_entity_poly.pdbx_seq_one_letter_code
_entity_poly.pdbx_strand_id
1 'polypeptide(L)'
;MHMYIFILLVLPDLVWMHQSPFSCPSGFNIIENATCVLLVEQKVGFCGAHQYCESEGTSRGLRMFVPGEKMKEIESILPSESIVHTGITALLSDKRDTKIKWRSGDPGSGKRAIELPNAVKYNLTGKEAHISSRYVLGYMNDHYVVGEQYGNQSTHVVCEISNCTLSVGVESFSLNWPAEAKPTYFEDDYIAGCFKITEEDTLMKCCLK
;
A
#
# COMPACT_ATOMS: atom_id res chain seq x y z
N MET A 1 55.19 21.88 -46.26
CA MET A 1 54.43 22.62 -45.23
C MET A 1 53.08 21.92 -45.11
N HIS A 2 52.93 21.04 -44.12
CA HIS A 2 51.81 20.09 -43.96
C HIS A 2 51.20 20.26 -42.57
N MET A 3 49.87 20.12 -42.49
CA MET A 3 49.06 19.70 -41.32
C MET A 3 49.23 20.56 -40.06
N TYR A 4 48.18 21.09 -39.42
CA TYR A 4 46.98 20.42 -38.96
C TYR A 4 45.82 21.42 -38.85
N ILE A 5 44.82 21.24 -39.70
CA ILE A 5 43.42 21.59 -39.43
C ILE A 5 42.74 20.25 -39.13
N PHE A 6 41.66 20.27 -38.35
CA PHE A 6 40.90 19.13 -37.80
C PHE A 6 41.36 18.71 -36.41
N ILE A 7 40.69 19.25 -35.38
CA ILE A 7 39.96 18.53 -34.31
C ILE A 7 39.27 19.63 -33.50
N LEU A 8 38.15 20.17 -34.00
CA LEU A 8 37.24 21.04 -33.24
C LEU A 8 35.82 20.96 -33.83
N LEU A 9 35.40 19.75 -34.25
CA LEU A 9 34.03 19.46 -34.69
C LEU A 9 33.55 18.15 -34.06
N VAL A 10 33.75 17.99 -32.75
CA VAL A 10 32.89 17.12 -31.93
C VAL A 10 32.01 18.05 -31.12
N LEU A 11 31.14 18.74 -31.86
CA LEU A 11 30.01 19.51 -31.37
C LEU A 11 28.96 18.52 -30.78
N PRO A 12 27.98 19.01 -30.01
CA PRO A 12 27.47 18.42 -28.78
C PRO A 12 26.27 17.50 -29.00
N ASP A 13 26.50 16.34 -29.62
CA ASP A 13 25.44 15.32 -29.79
C ASP A 13 25.17 14.49 -28.52
N LEU A 14 25.84 14.79 -27.41
CA LEU A 14 25.69 14.05 -26.14
C LEU A 14 24.63 14.64 -25.18
N VAL A 15 23.91 15.69 -25.55
CA VAL A 15 22.90 16.33 -24.68
C VAL A 15 21.51 16.36 -25.32
N TRP A 16 21.15 15.32 -26.08
CA TRP A 16 19.75 15.01 -26.37
C TRP A 16 19.43 13.62 -25.82
N MET A 17 19.64 13.42 -24.51
CA MET A 17 18.78 12.48 -23.78
C MET A 17 17.38 13.07 -23.83
N HIS A 18 16.61 12.70 -24.84
CA HIS A 18 15.16 12.85 -24.81
C HIS A 18 14.69 12.18 -23.51
N GLN A 19 14.33 12.99 -22.51
CA GLN A 19 13.51 12.55 -21.41
C GLN A 19 12.18 12.14 -22.05
N SER A 20 12.02 10.84 -22.33
CA SER A 20 10.73 10.32 -22.72
C SER A 20 9.75 10.73 -21.62
N PRO A 21 8.65 11.43 -21.95
CA PRO A 21 7.68 11.82 -20.95
C PRO A 21 7.19 10.53 -20.28
N PHE A 22 7.24 10.51 -18.96
CA PHE A 22 6.72 9.40 -18.19
C PHE A 22 5.25 9.17 -18.56
N SER A 23 4.89 7.93 -18.88
CA SER A 23 3.51 7.54 -19.17
C SER A 23 3.15 6.29 -18.37
N CYS A 24 1.94 6.28 -17.82
CA CYS A 24 1.42 5.09 -17.19
C CYS A 24 1.01 4.02 -18.22
N PRO A 25 0.99 2.74 -17.81
CA PRO A 25 0.39 1.69 -18.62
C PRO A 25 -1.08 2.01 -18.97
N SER A 26 -1.59 1.39 -20.03
CA SER A 26 -2.98 1.59 -20.46
C SER A 26 -3.98 1.27 -19.34
N GLY A 27 -4.97 2.16 -19.14
CA GLY A 27 -6.00 2.03 -18.12
C GLY A 27 -5.64 2.60 -16.74
N PHE A 28 -4.46 3.22 -16.60
CA PHE A 28 -4.04 3.90 -15.37
C PHE A 28 -4.11 5.41 -15.52
N ASN A 29 -4.42 6.07 -14.41
CA ASN A 29 -4.33 7.52 -14.26
C ASN A 29 -2.92 7.89 -13.77
N ILE A 30 -2.37 8.97 -14.32
CA ILE A 30 -1.18 9.62 -13.77
C ILE A 30 -1.67 10.60 -12.71
N ILE A 31 -1.19 10.47 -11.47
CA ILE A 31 -1.38 11.47 -10.42
C ILE A 31 -0.06 12.21 -10.18
N GLU A 32 0.01 13.01 -9.11
CA GLU A 32 1.23 13.72 -8.71
C GLU A 32 2.46 12.80 -8.64
N ASN A 33 3.63 13.38 -8.86
CA ASN A 33 4.93 12.71 -8.79
C ASN A 33 5.08 11.49 -9.73
N ALA A 34 4.40 11.49 -10.88
CA ALA A 34 4.44 10.40 -11.85
C ALA A 34 4.02 9.04 -11.24
N THR A 35 3.07 9.06 -10.30
CA THR A 35 2.53 7.82 -9.73
C THR A 35 1.37 7.32 -10.61
N CYS A 36 1.34 6.01 -10.88
CA CYS A 36 0.31 5.38 -11.69
C CYS A 36 -0.72 4.69 -10.81
N VAL A 37 -1.99 5.06 -11.00
CA VAL A 37 -3.08 4.57 -10.17
C VAL A 37 -4.22 4.05 -11.03
N LEU A 38 -4.67 2.84 -10.71
CA LEU A 38 -5.88 2.26 -11.25
C LEU A 38 -7.03 2.51 -10.28
N LEU A 39 -8.14 3.05 -10.80
CA LEU A 39 -9.39 3.24 -10.06
C LEU A 39 -10.49 2.40 -10.74
N VAL A 40 -11.13 1.52 -9.98
CA VAL A 40 -12.20 0.64 -10.49
C VAL A 40 -13.39 0.66 -9.55
N GLU A 41 -14.60 0.72 -10.10
CA GLU A 41 -15.83 0.52 -9.35
C GLU A 41 -15.93 -0.95 -8.93
N GLN A 42 -15.79 -1.21 -7.63
CA GLN A 42 -15.75 -2.57 -7.08
C GLN A 42 -16.17 -2.54 -5.62
N LYS A 43 -17.20 -3.34 -5.29
CA LYS A 43 -17.73 -3.49 -3.94
C LYS A 43 -17.06 -4.64 -3.22
N VAL A 44 -16.06 -4.33 -2.38
CA VAL A 44 -15.30 -5.32 -1.63
C VAL A 44 -14.99 -4.82 -0.22
N GLY A 45 -14.79 -5.76 0.71
CA GLY A 45 -14.21 -5.43 2.02
C GLY A 45 -12.71 -5.14 1.89
N PHE A 46 -12.10 -4.77 3.02
CA PHE A 46 -10.67 -4.43 3.10
C PHE A 46 -9.76 -5.48 2.45
N CYS A 47 -9.89 -6.75 2.82
CA CYS A 47 -9.07 -7.82 2.23
C CYS A 47 -9.33 -8.04 0.75
N GLY A 48 -10.58 -7.86 0.31
CA GLY A 48 -10.94 -7.99 -1.10
C GLY A 48 -10.30 -6.90 -1.95
N ALA A 49 -10.16 -5.67 -1.43
CA ALA A 49 -9.44 -4.60 -2.13
C ALA A 49 -7.95 -4.92 -2.31
N HIS A 50 -7.29 -5.41 -1.24
CA HIS A 50 -5.90 -5.85 -1.32
C HIS A 50 -5.70 -7.01 -2.30
N GLN A 51 -6.54 -8.05 -2.22
CA GLN A 51 -6.50 -9.19 -3.12
C GLN A 51 -6.77 -8.78 -4.58
N TYR A 52 -7.68 -7.83 -4.80
CA TYR A 52 -7.96 -7.29 -6.12
C TYR A 52 -6.73 -6.64 -6.72
N CYS A 53 -6.07 -5.73 -5.99
CA CYS A 53 -4.87 -5.05 -6.49
C CYS A 53 -3.72 -6.03 -6.78
N GLU A 54 -3.50 -7.02 -5.91
CA GLU A 54 -2.49 -8.07 -6.14
C GLU A 54 -2.79 -8.88 -7.40
N SER A 55 -4.04 -9.34 -7.55
CA SER A 55 -4.46 -10.18 -8.68
C SER A 55 -4.41 -9.42 -10.00
N GLU A 56 -4.90 -8.18 -10.00
CA GLU A 56 -4.90 -7.30 -11.17
C GLU A 56 -3.48 -6.96 -11.60
N GLY A 57 -2.62 -6.59 -10.64
CA GLY A 57 -1.20 -6.36 -10.90
C GLY A 57 -0.54 -7.59 -11.49
N THR A 58 -0.69 -8.75 -10.86
CA THR A 58 -0.12 -10.01 -11.32
C THR A 58 -0.55 -10.35 -12.75
N SER A 59 -1.83 -10.17 -13.07
CA SER A 59 -2.37 -10.43 -14.41
C SER A 59 -1.74 -9.53 -15.50
N ARG A 60 -1.27 -8.35 -15.12
CA ARG A 60 -0.61 -7.36 -15.98
C ARG A 60 0.91 -7.42 -15.93
N GLY A 61 1.49 -8.32 -15.14
CA GLY A 61 2.94 -8.35 -14.89
C GLY A 61 3.45 -7.14 -14.10
N LEU A 62 2.59 -6.54 -13.28
CA LEU A 62 2.87 -5.36 -12.46
C LEU A 62 2.80 -5.73 -10.97
N ARG A 63 3.59 -5.05 -10.13
CA ARG A 63 3.38 -5.07 -8.69
C ARG A 63 2.43 -3.95 -8.32
N MET A 64 1.22 -4.29 -7.90
CA MET A 64 0.20 -3.32 -7.49
C MET A 64 -0.24 -3.56 -6.06
N PHE A 65 -0.62 -2.48 -5.37
CA PHE A 65 -1.02 -2.51 -3.97
C PHE A 65 -2.07 -1.43 -3.69
N VAL A 66 -2.80 -1.57 -2.57
CA VAL A 66 -3.72 -0.52 -2.11
C VAL A 66 -2.89 0.58 -1.44
N PRO A 67 -2.98 1.84 -1.92
CA PRO A 67 -2.14 2.92 -1.43
C PRO A 67 -2.50 3.36 -0.02
N GLY A 68 -1.49 3.72 0.77
CA GLY A 68 -1.58 4.24 2.12
C GLY A 68 -1.23 5.71 2.21
N GLU A 69 0.06 6.04 2.20
CA GLU A 69 0.55 7.40 2.47
C GLU A 69 0.17 8.40 1.35
N LYS A 70 0.10 7.92 0.11
CA LYS A 70 -0.26 8.74 -1.07
C LYS A 70 -1.77 8.89 -1.29
N MET A 71 -2.61 8.37 -0.40
CA MET A 71 -4.06 8.41 -0.59
C MET A 71 -4.60 9.84 -0.73
N LYS A 72 -3.96 10.82 -0.10
CA LYS A 72 -4.33 12.24 -0.25
C LYS A 72 -4.07 12.78 -1.67
N GLU A 73 -3.00 12.35 -2.33
CA GLU A 73 -2.69 12.76 -3.71
C GLU A 73 -3.69 12.16 -4.71
N ILE A 74 -4.26 10.99 -4.37
CA ILE A 74 -5.24 10.26 -5.16
C ILE A 74 -6.64 10.89 -5.08
N GLU A 75 -6.93 11.71 -4.06
CA GLU A 75 -8.23 12.37 -3.88
C GLU A 75 -8.74 13.05 -5.15
N SER A 76 -7.84 13.67 -5.93
CA SER A 76 -8.18 14.39 -7.17
C SER A 76 -8.86 13.55 -8.25
N ILE A 77 -8.70 12.22 -8.22
CA ILE A 77 -9.30 11.30 -9.20
C ILE A 77 -10.48 10.51 -8.61
N LEU A 78 -10.76 10.65 -7.32
CA LEU A 78 -11.84 9.95 -6.66
C LEU A 78 -13.21 10.58 -6.99
N PRO A 79 -14.25 9.76 -7.22
CA PRO A 79 -15.62 10.26 -7.23
C PRO A 79 -15.99 10.83 -5.86
N SER A 80 -16.80 11.90 -5.84
CA SER A 80 -17.14 12.66 -4.63
C SER A 80 -17.80 11.84 -3.51
N GLU A 81 -18.50 10.76 -3.84
CA GLU A 81 -19.15 9.86 -2.88
C GLU A 81 -18.46 8.48 -2.83
N SER A 82 -17.17 8.43 -3.18
CA SER A 82 -16.42 7.18 -3.14
C SER A 82 -16.03 6.79 -1.72
N ILE A 83 -16.04 5.48 -1.48
CA ILE A 83 -15.55 4.83 -0.27
C ILE A 83 -14.45 3.90 -0.74
N VAL A 84 -13.22 4.14 -0.30
CA VAL A 84 -12.06 3.33 -0.68
C VAL A 84 -11.30 2.90 0.57
N HIS A 85 -10.77 1.68 0.53
CA HIS A 85 -9.85 1.19 1.56
C HIS A 85 -8.46 1.76 1.29
N THR A 86 -7.70 2.04 2.34
CA THR A 86 -6.28 2.43 2.23
C THR A 86 -5.38 1.31 2.72
N GLY A 87 -4.10 1.35 2.35
CA GLY A 87 -3.07 0.45 2.89
C GLY A 87 -2.71 0.72 4.35
N ILE A 88 -3.31 1.71 5.02
CA ILE A 88 -2.96 2.09 6.39
C ILE A 88 -3.75 1.24 7.40
N THR A 89 -3.04 0.57 8.30
CA THR A 89 -3.66 -0.35 9.28
C THR A 89 -3.02 -0.26 10.66
N ALA A 90 -3.78 -0.67 11.67
CA ALA A 90 -3.30 -0.94 13.02
C ALA A 90 -3.42 -2.43 13.40
N LEU A 91 -3.72 -3.32 12.44
CA LEU A 91 -3.98 -4.74 12.63
C LEU A 91 -2.86 -5.51 13.34
N LEU A 92 -1.65 -4.95 13.33
CA LEU A 92 -0.44 -5.50 13.98
C LEU A 92 0.00 -4.71 15.23
N SER A 93 -0.88 -3.92 15.84
CA SER A 93 -0.63 -3.23 17.12
C SER A 93 -0.82 -4.16 18.33
N ASP A 94 0.01 -4.04 19.38
CA ASP A 94 -0.22 -4.78 20.65
C ASP A 94 -1.46 -4.18 21.36
N LYS A 95 -2.43 -5.03 21.68
CA LYS A 95 -3.66 -4.65 22.42
C LYS A 95 -3.41 -4.06 23.81
N ARG A 96 -2.24 -4.33 24.40
CA ARG A 96 -1.83 -3.81 25.72
C ARG A 96 -1.16 -2.44 25.63
N ASP A 97 -0.75 -2.02 24.42
CA ASP A 97 -0.24 -0.67 24.23
C ASP A 97 -1.42 0.30 24.29
N THR A 98 -1.28 1.36 25.07
CA THR A 98 -2.29 2.42 25.18
C THR A 98 -2.29 3.33 23.96
N LYS A 99 -1.27 3.21 23.09
CA LYS A 99 -1.14 3.97 21.85
C LYS A 99 -1.26 3.04 20.65
N ILE A 100 -2.23 3.34 19.77
CA ILE A 100 -2.38 2.67 18.49
C ILE A 100 -1.20 3.05 17.59
N LYS A 101 -0.53 2.05 17.01
CA LYS A 101 0.58 2.26 16.08
C LYS A 101 0.12 1.93 14.66
N TRP A 102 -0.01 2.97 13.84
CA TRP A 102 -0.41 2.83 12.45
C TRP A 102 0.78 2.44 11.58
N ARG A 103 0.51 1.63 10.56
CA ARG A 103 1.49 1.15 9.58
C ARG A 103 0.95 1.41 8.19
N SER A 104 1.82 1.84 7.28
CA SER A 104 1.49 1.84 5.86
C SER A 104 1.84 0.48 5.25
N GLY A 105 0.93 -0.06 4.45
CA GLY A 105 1.14 -1.22 3.59
C GLY A 105 1.86 -0.89 2.28
N ASP A 106 2.29 0.35 2.09
CA ASP A 106 3.05 0.74 0.90
C ASP A 106 4.39 -0.01 0.84
N PRO A 107 4.76 -0.59 -0.31
CA PRO A 107 6.04 -1.24 -0.48
C PRO A 107 7.22 -0.36 -0.06
N GLY A 108 8.08 -0.88 0.81
CA GLY A 108 9.23 -0.15 1.37
C GLY A 108 8.92 0.67 2.62
N SER A 109 7.66 0.90 2.96
CA SER A 109 7.24 1.66 4.15
C SER A 109 7.01 0.80 5.40
N GLY A 110 7.08 -0.54 5.26
CA GLY A 110 6.80 -1.49 6.35
C GLY A 110 7.71 -1.39 7.59
N LYS A 111 8.82 -0.63 7.50
CA LYS A 111 9.78 -0.40 8.60
C LYS A 111 9.49 0.86 9.44
N ARG A 112 8.35 1.52 9.28
CA ARG A 112 8.05 2.76 10.02
C ARG A 112 6.61 2.75 10.55
N ALA A 113 6.45 3.15 11.81
CA ALA A 113 5.12 3.54 12.30
C ALA A 113 4.82 4.94 11.77
N ILE A 114 3.63 5.13 11.22
CA ILE A 114 3.20 6.43 10.72
C ILE A 114 2.34 7.14 11.75
N GLU A 115 2.44 8.46 11.77
CA GLU A 115 1.43 9.27 12.44
C GLU A 115 0.13 9.18 11.64
N LEU A 116 -0.99 8.99 12.32
CA LEU A 116 -2.27 8.94 11.65
C LEU A 116 -2.54 10.31 11.03
N PRO A 117 -2.88 10.41 9.73
CA PRO A 117 -3.36 11.65 9.16
C PRO A 117 -4.60 12.14 9.94
N ASN A 118 -4.94 13.42 9.86
CA ASN A 118 -6.13 13.97 10.53
C ASN A 118 -7.38 13.19 10.11
N ALA A 119 -7.76 12.20 10.92
CA ALA A 119 -8.80 11.24 10.62
C ALA A 119 -9.98 11.43 11.55
N VAL A 120 -11.19 11.36 10.99
CA VAL A 120 -12.42 11.32 11.77
C VAL A 120 -12.52 9.93 12.38
N LYS A 121 -12.46 9.88 13.71
CA LYS A 121 -12.71 8.64 14.46
C LYS A 121 -14.22 8.40 14.48
N TYR A 122 -14.72 7.53 13.60
CA TYR A 122 -16.11 7.13 13.67
C TYR A 122 -16.29 6.14 14.82
N ASN A 123 -17.14 6.48 15.78
CA ASN A 123 -17.74 5.54 16.74
C ASN A 123 -16.79 4.66 17.59
N LEU A 124 -15.56 5.10 17.87
CA LEU A 124 -14.68 4.42 18.83
C LEU A 124 -15.09 4.77 20.27
N THR A 125 -16.22 4.24 20.73
CA THR A 125 -16.72 4.49 22.10
C THR A 125 -16.65 3.23 22.98
N GLY A 126 -16.30 3.40 24.26
CA GLY A 126 -16.31 2.30 25.24
C GLY A 126 -15.09 1.36 25.21
N LYS A 127 -15.27 0.13 25.69
CA LYS A 127 -14.23 -0.93 25.78
C LYS A 127 -13.66 -1.34 24.41
N GLU A 128 -14.33 -1.00 23.31
CA GLU A 128 -13.93 -1.31 21.94
C GLU A 128 -12.73 -0.47 21.48
N ALA A 129 -12.55 0.74 22.01
CA ALA A 129 -11.38 1.59 21.75
C ALA A 129 -10.04 0.94 22.14
N HIS A 130 -10.08 -0.16 22.92
CA HIS A 130 -8.91 -0.86 23.44
C HIS A 130 -8.40 -2.01 22.55
N ILE A 131 -9.15 -2.42 21.52
CA ILE A 131 -8.77 -3.53 20.63
C ILE A 131 -8.11 -2.96 19.37
N SER A 132 -6.87 -2.51 19.53
CA SER A 132 -6.07 -1.85 18.48
C SER A 132 -5.79 -2.74 17.25
N SER A 133 -5.93 -4.06 17.36
CA SER A 133 -5.63 -5.06 16.32
C SER A 133 -6.72 -5.24 15.25
N ARG A 134 -7.75 -4.40 15.19
CA ARG A 134 -8.86 -4.51 14.22
C ARG A 134 -9.04 -3.31 13.29
N TYR A 135 -8.29 -2.24 13.53
CA TYR A 135 -8.53 -0.98 12.84
C TYR A 135 -7.80 -0.90 11.52
N VAL A 136 -8.54 -0.46 10.51
CA VAL A 136 -8.06 -0.07 9.20
C VAL A 136 -8.48 1.38 8.96
N LEU A 137 -7.77 2.04 8.06
CA LEU A 137 -8.11 3.39 7.65
C LEU A 137 -8.76 3.34 6.27
N GLY A 138 -10.00 3.83 6.18
CA GLY A 138 -10.68 4.10 4.91
C GLY A 138 -10.56 5.57 4.52
N TYR A 139 -10.89 5.88 3.28
CA TYR A 139 -11.07 7.24 2.78
C TYR A 139 -12.49 7.40 2.24
N MET A 140 -13.22 8.39 2.74
CA MET A 140 -14.61 8.65 2.40
C MET A 140 -14.93 10.13 2.59
N ASN A 141 -15.64 10.74 1.65
CA ASN A 141 -16.08 12.14 1.70
C ASN A 141 -14.94 13.09 2.09
N ASP A 142 -13.81 13.01 1.37
CA ASP A 142 -12.63 13.87 1.54
C ASP A 142 -11.94 13.79 2.91
N HIS A 143 -12.19 12.70 3.64
CA HIS A 143 -11.64 12.48 4.97
C HIS A 143 -11.20 11.03 5.19
N TYR A 144 -10.14 10.87 5.99
CA TYR A 144 -9.76 9.56 6.52
C TYR A 144 -10.73 9.15 7.62
N VAL A 145 -11.16 7.89 7.59
CA VAL A 145 -12.11 7.32 8.54
C VAL A 145 -11.50 6.06 9.16
N VAL A 146 -11.41 6.05 10.48
CA VAL A 146 -11.02 4.85 11.23
C VAL A 146 -12.22 3.92 11.33
N GLY A 147 -12.05 2.66 10.95
CA GLY A 147 -13.09 1.63 11.06
C GLY A 147 -12.52 0.25 11.32
N GLU A 148 -13.39 -0.71 11.63
CA GLU A 148 -13.03 -2.11 11.70
C GLU A 148 -12.83 -2.69 10.30
N GLN A 149 -11.90 -3.64 10.17
CA GLN A 149 -11.59 -4.33 8.91
C GLN A 149 -12.83 -4.91 8.20
N TYR A 150 -13.82 -5.41 8.95
CA TYR A 150 -15.02 -6.07 8.43
C TYR A 150 -16.25 -5.15 8.32
N GLY A 151 -16.14 -3.89 8.72
CA GLY A 151 -17.30 -3.02 8.92
C GLY A 151 -17.96 -2.52 7.64
N ASN A 152 -17.18 -2.25 6.58
CA ASN A 152 -17.67 -1.54 5.40
C ASN A 152 -17.16 -2.14 4.08
N GLN A 153 -18.04 -2.15 3.07
CA GLN A 153 -17.65 -2.37 1.67
C GLN A 153 -17.21 -1.05 1.04
N SER A 154 -16.22 -1.12 0.16
CA SER A 154 -15.86 -0.02 -0.72
C SER A 154 -16.94 0.21 -1.78
N THR A 155 -16.97 1.39 -2.38
CA THR A 155 -17.62 1.61 -3.68
C THR A 155 -16.60 1.49 -4.81
N HIS A 156 -15.33 1.79 -4.53
CA HIS A 156 -14.24 1.73 -5.49
C HIS A 156 -13.00 1.08 -4.88
N VAL A 157 -12.17 0.49 -5.73
CA VAL A 157 -10.83 0.01 -5.37
C VAL A 157 -9.81 0.89 -6.08
N VAL A 158 -8.80 1.30 -5.32
CA VAL A 158 -7.66 2.08 -5.80
C VAL A 158 -6.42 1.20 -5.69
N CYS A 159 -5.68 1.08 -6.77
CA CYS A 159 -4.42 0.35 -6.81
C CYS A 159 -3.29 1.22 -7.37
N GLU A 160 -2.19 1.32 -6.63
CA GLU A 160 -0.97 2.00 -7.07
C GLU A 160 0.03 1.00 -7.65
N ILE A 161 0.73 1.38 -8.72
CA ILE A 161 1.89 0.64 -9.22
C ILE A 161 3.09 0.91 -8.30
N SER A 162 3.72 -0.16 -7.81
CA SER A 162 4.94 -0.06 -7.01
C SER A 162 6.13 0.38 -7.85
N ASN A 163 6.85 1.39 -7.33
CA ASN A 163 8.16 1.79 -7.85
C ASN A 163 9.30 0.86 -7.39
N CYS A 164 9.02 -0.06 -6.45
CA CYS A 164 9.97 -1.08 -6.08
C CYS A 164 9.99 -2.16 -7.16
N THR A 165 11.18 -2.51 -7.64
CA THR A 165 11.33 -3.68 -8.51
C THR A 165 10.72 -4.90 -7.82
N LEU A 166 10.08 -5.77 -8.61
CA LEU A 166 9.74 -7.13 -8.22
C LEU A 166 11.06 -7.86 -7.95
N SER A 167 11.72 -7.59 -6.82
CA SER A 167 12.70 -8.53 -6.32
C SER A 167 11.91 -9.81 -6.08
N VAL A 168 12.46 -10.93 -6.53
CA VAL A 168 11.86 -12.27 -6.42
C VAL A 168 11.68 -12.71 -4.96
N GLY A 169 11.97 -11.83 -3.99
CA GLY A 169 11.80 -12.06 -2.58
C GLY A 169 10.55 -11.37 -2.05
N VAL A 170 9.74 -12.16 -1.35
CA VAL A 170 8.71 -11.69 -0.41
C VAL A 170 9.23 -10.48 0.36
N GLU A 171 8.48 -9.38 0.36
CA GLU A 171 8.81 -8.25 1.21
C GLU A 171 8.87 -8.75 2.66
N SER A 172 10.07 -8.75 3.22
CA SER A 172 10.29 -9.33 4.55
C SER A 172 9.71 -8.39 5.60
N PHE A 173 8.50 -8.71 6.05
CA PHE A 173 7.93 -8.06 7.23
C PHE A 173 8.72 -8.50 8.46
N SER A 174 9.42 -7.56 9.08
CA SER A 174 10.11 -7.83 10.34
C SER A 174 9.05 -8.02 11.43
N LEU A 175 9.00 -9.24 11.99
CA LEU A 175 8.21 -9.58 13.18
C LEU A 175 8.47 -8.64 14.37
N ASN A 176 9.59 -7.91 14.34
CA ASN A 176 10.12 -7.14 15.45
C ASN A 176 9.63 -5.67 15.43
N TRP A 177 8.79 -5.29 14.46
CA TRP A 177 8.53 -3.87 14.17
C TRP A 177 7.08 -3.55 13.78
N PRO A 178 6.54 -2.37 14.15
CA PRO A 178 6.95 -1.40 15.20
C PRO A 178 6.94 -1.89 16.66
N ALA A 179 6.65 -3.15 16.90
CA ALA A 179 6.84 -3.80 18.19
C ALA A 179 7.15 -5.29 17.95
N GLU A 180 7.89 -5.89 18.87
CA GLU A 180 8.10 -7.35 18.89
C GLU A 180 6.75 -8.06 18.91
N ALA A 181 6.46 -8.83 17.86
CA ALA A 181 5.30 -9.72 17.80
C ALA A 181 5.47 -10.77 18.91
N LYS A 182 4.90 -10.48 20.08
CA LYS A 182 4.93 -11.44 21.18
C LYS A 182 4.15 -12.69 20.75
N PRO A 183 4.52 -13.91 21.20
CA PRO A 183 3.84 -15.16 20.85
C PRO A 183 2.30 -15.08 20.99
N THR A 184 1.84 -14.30 21.98
CA THR A 184 0.45 -13.94 22.24
C THR A 184 -0.29 -13.21 21.11
N TYR A 185 0.37 -12.77 20.03
CA TYR A 185 -0.28 -12.15 18.88
C TYR A 185 -1.20 -13.14 18.15
N PHE A 186 -0.94 -14.44 18.30
CA PHE A 186 -1.71 -15.52 17.69
C PHE A 186 -2.55 -16.34 18.69
N GLU A 187 -2.58 -15.94 19.96
CA GLU A 187 -3.20 -16.73 21.05
C GLU A 187 -4.62 -16.27 21.42
N ASP A 188 -5.17 -15.24 20.76
CA ASP A 188 -6.55 -14.80 21.00
C ASP A 188 -7.45 -14.92 19.77
N ASP A 189 -8.75 -15.11 20.01
CA ASP A 189 -9.78 -15.18 18.97
C ASP A 189 -10.08 -13.80 18.34
N TYR A 190 -9.29 -12.77 18.65
CA TYR A 190 -9.57 -11.36 18.31
C TYR A 190 -8.69 -10.82 17.18
N ILE A 191 -7.80 -11.63 16.62
CA ILE A 191 -6.93 -11.29 15.50
C ILE A 191 -7.77 -10.99 14.26
N ALA A 192 -7.60 -9.80 13.72
CA ALA A 192 -8.14 -9.42 12.42
C ALA A 192 -6.98 -9.26 11.43
N GLY A 193 -7.21 -9.67 10.19
CA GLY A 193 -6.18 -9.71 9.16
C GLY A 193 -6.65 -10.48 7.94
N CYS A 194 -5.90 -10.30 6.85
CA CYS A 194 -6.14 -11.03 5.62
C CYS A 194 -5.22 -12.24 5.60
N PHE A 195 -5.71 -13.37 6.12
CA PHE A 195 -4.92 -14.59 6.24
C PHE A 195 -5.28 -15.59 5.16
N LYS A 196 -4.25 -16.20 4.56
CA LYS A 196 -4.37 -17.42 3.78
C LYS A 196 -3.68 -18.53 4.56
N ILE A 197 -4.47 -19.47 5.07
CA ILE A 197 -3.94 -20.64 5.77
C ILE A 197 -3.65 -21.72 4.74
N THR A 198 -2.44 -22.26 4.76
CA THR A 198 -2.02 -23.36 3.89
C THR A 198 -1.42 -24.45 4.76
N GLU A 199 -1.80 -25.70 4.50
CA GLU A 199 -1.17 -26.86 5.12
C GLU A 199 0.01 -27.31 4.26
N GLU A 200 1.17 -27.48 4.91
CA GLU A 200 2.41 -27.88 4.25
C GLU A 200 3.09 -28.97 5.06
N ASP A 201 3.68 -29.96 4.38
CA ASP A 201 4.31 -31.12 5.05
C ASP A 201 5.57 -30.75 5.85
N THR A 202 6.14 -29.56 5.60
CA THR A 202 7.36 -29.10 6.26
C THR A 202 7.32 -27.59 6.50
N LEU A 203 8.00 -27.15 7.56
CA LEU A 203 8.19 -25.73 7.86
C LEU A 203 8.88 -24.99 6.70
N MET A 204 9.83 -25.63 6.03
CA MET A 204 10.54 -25.03 4.89
C MET A 204 9.59 -24.72 3.73
N LYS A 205 8.67 -25.64 3.40
CA LYS A 205 7.64 -25.39 2.38
C LYS A 205 6.73 -24.24 2.79
N CYS A 206 6.36 -24.16 4.07
CA CYS A 206 5.56 -23.06 4.62
C CYS A 206 6.26 -21.70 4.47
N CYS A 207 7.58 -21.63 4.72
CA CYS A 207 8.35 -20.38 4.56
C CYS A 207 8.55 -19.93 3.10
N LEU A 208 8.28 -20.80 2.12
CA LEU A 208 8.43 -20.52 0.69
C LEU A 208 7.10 -20.17 -0.01
N LYS A 209 5.99 -20.14 0.73
CA LYS A 209 4.69 -19.65 0.27
C LYS A 209 4.55 -18.16 0.55
#